data_AF-A0A4V3H9L7-F1
#
_entry.id   AF-A0A4V3H9L7-F1
#
_cell.length_a   1.000
_cell.length_b   1.000
_cell.length_c   1.000
_cell.angle_alpha   90.00
_cell.angle_beta   90.00
_cell.angle_gamma   90.00
#
_symmetry.space_group_name_H-M   'P 1'
#
loop_
_entity.id
_entity.type
_entity.pdbx_description
1 polymer ?
#
loop_
_entity_poly.entity_id
_entity_poly.type
_entity_poly.pdbx_seq_one_letter_code
_entity_poly.pdbx_strand_id
1 'polypeptide(L)'
;MGFVVQRFHPFIRPGLCLGTVRSRIAVHSQQSRLDAACVMHCLVMVLQIAGIIDDPSRIATRRRRLEAMIWRKTAEVFLNGMTLSELAELITKLDCGLRTKALEHGSHREVVAFVERELTRGLLVICCVRAVGDAQTHAVLVIGVEGCQTSRQFDGRTLLILDPAEGPPTAMATCNARLHYAGRHSGELPRYAKYATASATYSVVLNGAVSVDFDGPTKPP
;
A
#
# COMPACT_ATOMS: atom_id res chain seq x y z
N MET A 1 -10.63 -30.16 -1.29
CA MET A 1 -10.12 -29.47 -2.49
C MET A 1 -9.91 -28.01 -2.12
N GLY A 2 -8.71 -27.45 -2.31
CA GLY A 2 -8.43 -26.05 -2.03
C GLY A 2 -8.40 -25.23 -3.31
N PHE A 3 -8.76 -23.95 -3.24
CA PHE A 3 -8.71 -23.03 -4.37
C PHE A 3 -7.97 -21.75 -4.00
N VAL A 4 -7.35 -21.11 -4.99
CA VAL A 4 -6.66 -19.83 -4.80
C VAL A 4 -7.70 -18.72 -4.70
N VAL A 5 -7.56 -17.86 -3.70
CA VAL A 5 -8.46 -16.73 -3.44
C VAL A 5 -7.62 -15.47 -3.26
N GLN A 6 -8.08 -14.38 -3.89
CA GLN A 6 -7.61 -13.04 -3.62
C GLN A 6 -8.64 -12.31 -2.76
N ARG A 7 -8.21 -11.77 -1.62
CA ARG A 7 -9.01 -10.95 -0.71
C ARG A 7 -8.48 -9.52 -0.77
N PHE A 8 -9.32 -8.60 -1.24
CA PHE A 8 -8.97 -7.18 -1.34
C PHE A 8 -9.56 -6.39 -0.18
N HIS A 9 -8.98 -5.22 0.06
CA HIS A 9 -9.61 -4.20 0.87
C HIS A 9 -11.03 -3.87 0.33
N PRO A 10 -12.06 -3.72 1.18
CA PRO A 10 -13.45 -3.61 0.75
C PRO A 10 -13.76 -2.46 -0.23
N PHE A 11 -12.96 -1.39 -0.20
CA PHE A 11 -13.12 -0.24 -1.10
C PHE A 11 -12.30 -0.31 -2.39
N ILE A 12 -11.57 -1.40 -2.63
CA ILE A 12 -10.89 -1.66 -3.91
C ILE A 12 -11.86 -2.38 -4.84
N ARG A 13 -11.92 -1.93 -6.09
CA ARG A 13 -12.76 -2.53 -7.12
C ARG A 13 -11.89 -3.03 -8.28
N PRO A 14 -11.72 -4.37 -8.42
CA PRO A 14 -11.18 -4.97 -9.63
C PRO A 14 -12.03 -4.61 -10.85
N GLY A 15 -11.39 -4.43 -12.00
CA GLY A 15 -12.04 -4.08 -13.26
C GLY A 15 -11.03 -3.84 -14.36
N LEU A 16 -11.46 -3.25 -15.48
CA LEU A 16 -10.58 -2.91 -16.61
C LEU A 16 -9.38 -2.07 -16.15
N CYS A 17 -9.65 -1.07 -15.32
CA CYS A 17 -8.66 -0.36 -14.52
C CYS A 17 -8.96 -0.63 -13.05
N LEU A 18 -7.93 -0.83 -12.24
CA LEU A 18 -8.10 -0.94 -10.79
C LEU A 18 -8.57 0.40 -10.23
N GLY A 19 -9.77 0.41 -9.67
CA GLY A 19 -10.40 1.61 -9.12
C GLY A 19 -10.82 1.44 -7.67
N THR A 20 -11.57 2.42 -7.18
CA THR A 20 -12.16 2.37 -5.84
C THR A 20 -13.68 2.27 -5.96
N VAL A 21 -14.37 1.85 -4.90
CA VAL A 21 -15.84 1.80 -4.87
C VAL A 21 -16.45 3.21 -5.06
N ARG A 22 -15.68 4.26 -4.78
CA ARG A 22 -16.14 5.66 -4.75
C ARG A 22 -15.64 6.52 -5.91
N SER A 23 -14.72 6.01 -6.73
CA SER A 23 -14.17 6.74 -7.87
C SER A 23 -14.01 5.83 -9.09
N ARG A 24 -14.29 6.39 -10.28
CA ARG A 24 -13.99 5.74 -11.56
C ARG A 24 -12.55 6.02 -12.03
N ILE A 25 -11.85 6.89 -11.33
CA ILE A 25 -10.44 7.21 -11.61
C ILE A 25 -9.59 6.04 -11.11
N ALA A 26 -8.58 5.67 -11.90
CA ALA A 26 -7.64 4.65 -11.50
C ALA A 26 -7.00 5.02 -10.15
N VAL A 27 -6.85 4.04 -9.27
CA VAL A 27 -6.36 4.28 -7.90
C VAL A 27 -4.85 4.48 -7.85
N HIS A 28 -4.12 3.99 -8.85
CA HIS A 28 -2.65 3.99 -8.84
C HIS A 28 -2.09 5.39 -9.06
N SER A 29 -1.11 5.75 -8.22
CA SER A 29 -0.31 6.97 -8.37
C SER A 29 1.14 6.58 -8.61
N GLN A 30 1.60 6.82 -9.84
CA GLN A 30 2.97 6.51 -10.25
C GLN A 30 3.93 7.65 -9.85
N GLN A 31 5.05 7.29 -9.22
CA GLN A 31 6.15 8.21 -8.95
C GLN A 31 7.07 8.37 -10.16
N SER A 32 7.76 9.49 -10.22
CA SER A 32 8.80 9.71 -11.23
C SER A 32 10.11 9.01 -10.83
N ARG A 33 11.04 8.94 -11.77
CA ARG A 33 12.40 8.44 -11.48
C ARG A 33 13.27 9.42 -10.69
N LEU A 34 12.82 10.66 -10.52
CA LEU A 34 13.59 11.74 -9.91
C LEU A 34 13.20 11.99 -8.46
N ASP A 35 12.00 11.59 -8.05
CA ASP A 35 11.49 11.86 -6.71
C ASP A 35 11.66 10.67 -5.77
N ALA A 36 11.92 11.00 -4.50
CA ALA A 36 11.96 10.07 -3.38
C ALA A 36 10.60 9.97 -2.66
N ALA A 37 9.50 10.35 -3.33
CA ALA A 37 8.20 10.58 -2.69
C ALA A 37 7.27 9.33 -2.70
N CYS A 38 7.83 8.12 -2.76
CA CYS A 38 7.09 6.84 -2.74
C CYS A 38 6.00 6.78 -1.64
N VAL A 39 6.32 7.28 -0.44
CA VAL A 39 5.40 7.36 0.71
C VAL A 39 4.22 8.30 0.41
N MET A 40 4.48 9.45 -0.22
CA MET A 40 3.43 10.40 -0.60
C MET A 40 2.53 9.82 -1.69
N HIS A 41 3.10 9.12 -2.67
CA HIS A 41 2.31 8.39 -3.66
C HIS A 41 1.42 7.32 -3.01
N CYS A 42 1.93 6.57 -2.04
CA CYS A 42 1.11 5.64 -1.25
C CYS A 42 -0.01 6.35 -0.46
N LEU A 43 0.29 7.48 0.17
CA LEU A 43 -0.69 8.27 0.93
C LEU A 43 -1.84 8.75 0.04
N VAL A 44 -1.55 9.27 -1.16
CA VAL A 44 -2.62 9.77 -2.05
C VAL A 44 -3.50 8.64 -2.57
N MET A 45 -2.94 7.45 -2.81
CA MET A 45 -3.73 6.25 -3.11
C MET A 45 -4.65 5.89 -1.93
N VAL A 46 -4.14 5.90 -0.70
CA VAL A 46 -4.94 5.67 0.52
C VAL A 46 -6.07 6.68 0.66
N LEU A 47 -5.78 7.97 0.49
CA LEU A 47 -6.79 9.04 0.56
C LEU A 47 -7.89 8.87 -0.49
N GLN A 48 -7.54 8.41 -1.70
CA GLN A 48 -8.50 8.14 -2.76
C GLN A 48 -9.36 6.91 -2.45
N ILE A 49 -8.77 5.83 -1.91
CA ILE A 49 -9.51 4.64 -1.46
C ILE A 49 -10.45 5.00 -0.30
N ALA A 50 -9.99 5.86 0.61
CA ALA A 50 -10.79 6.40 1.69
C ALA A 50 -11.89 7.37 1.21
N GLY A 51 -11.86 7.82 -0.05
CA GLY A 51 -12.81 8.77 -0.61
C GLY A 51 -12.66 10.20 -0.08
N ILE A 52 -11.49 10.53 0.48
CA ILE A 52 -11.14 11.87 0.97
C ILE A 52 -10.73 12.77 -0.20
N ILE A 53 -10.10 12.18 -1.22
CA ILE A 53 -9.82 12.82 -2.51
C ILE A 53 -10.41 11.98 -3.64
N ASP A 54 -10.75 12.63 -4.74
CA ASP A 54 -11.31 11.99 -5.95
C ASP A 54 -10.22 11.65 -6.98
N ASP A 55 -9.25 12.55 -7.17
CA ASP A 55 -8.22 12.50 -8.21
C ASP A 55 -6.85 12.96 -7.67
N PRO A 56 -5.92 12.03 -7.40
CA PRO A 56 -4.56 12.35 -6.96
C PRO A 56 -3.78 13.27 -7.91
N SER A 57 -4.07 13.24 -9.21
CA SER A 57 -3.35 14.06 -10.21
C SER A 57 -3.63 15.57 -10.06
N ARG A 58 -4.69 15.94 -9.35
CA ARG A 58 -5.12 17.33 -9.15
C ARG A 58 -4.60 17.97 -7.87
N ILE A 59 -3.80 17.26 -7.08
CA ILE A 59 -3.27 17.77 -5.80
C ILE A 59 -2.44 19.04 -6.00
N ALA A 60 -1.65 19.12 -7.08
CA ALA A 60 -0.81 20.28 -7.37
C ALA A 60 -1.60 21.53 -7.79
N THR A 61 -2.82 21.36 -8.31
CA THR A 61 -3.62 22.46 -8.89
C THR A 61 -4.78 22.90 -8.00
N ARG A 62 -5.23 22.04 -7.06
CA ARG A 62 -6.30 22.38 -6.12
C ARG A 62 -5.77 23.20 -4.93
N ARG A 63 -6.56 24.18 -4.53
CA ARG A 63 -6.26 25.07 -3.38
C ARG A 63 -7.06 24.76 -2.12
N ARG A 64 -7.75 23.62 -2.08
CA ARG A 64 -8.38 23.12 -0.85
C ARG A 64 -7.30 22.82 0.18
N ARG A 65 -7.62 23.00 1.47
CA ARG A 65 -6.66 22.94 2.58
C ARG A 65 -5.86 21.63 2.59
N LEU A 66 -6.55 20.49 2.41
CA LEU A 66 -5.94 19.16 2.43
C LEU A 66 -4.98 18.96 1.26
N GLU A 67 -5.41 19.21 0.03
CA GLU A 67 -4.57 19.07 -1.16
C GLU A 67 -3.36 20.02 -1.11
N ALA A 68 -3.55 21.26 -0.65
CA ALA A 68 -2.45 22.21 -0.49
C ALA A 68 -1.43 21.76 0.58
N MET A 69 -1.87 21.12 1.66
CA MET A 69 -0.99 20.56 2.69
C MET A 69 -0.20 19.37 2.16
N ILE A 70 -0.85 18.47 1.40
CA ILE A 70 -0.18 17.34 0.74
C ILE A 70 0.85 17.87 -0.24
N TRP A 71 0.48 18.81 -1.10
CA TRP A 71 1.40 19.38 -2.09
C TRP A 71 2.64 20.02 -1.45
N ARG A 72 2.45 20.83 -0.41
CA ARG A 72 3.58 21.41 0.33
C ARG A 72 4.50 20.33 0.92
N LYS A 73 3.93 19.30 1.53
CA LYS A 73 4.74 18.23 2.12
C LYS A 73 5.45 17.40 1.05
N THR A 74 4.81 17.12 -0.08
CA THR A 74 5.45 16.45 -1.23
C THR A 74 6.65 17.26 -1.74
N ALA A 75 6.53 18.58 -1.85
CA ALA A 75 7.65 19.43 -2.25
C ALA A 75 8.82 19.40 -1.25
N GLU A 76 8.53 19.33 0.05
CA GLU A 76 9.54 19.23 1.11
C GLU A 76 10.34 17.92 1.06
N VAL A 77 9.65 16.80 0.80
CA VAL A 77 10.24 15.45 0.82
C VAL A 77 10.71 14.95 -0.54
N PHE A 78 10.58 15.76 -1.59
CA PHE A 78 10.82 15.36 -2.97
C PHE A 78 12.19 14.71 -3.19
N LEU A 79 13.25 15.23 -2.55
CA LEU A 79 14.61 14.70 -2.69
C LEU A 79 15.06 13.79 -1.54
N ASN A 80 14.39 13.87 -0.39
CA ASN A 80 14.87 13.25 0.86
C ASN A 80 14.02 12.06 1.32
N GLY A 81 12.81 11.92 0.79
CA GLY A 81 11.84 10.94 1.27
C GLY A 81 11.27 11.29 2.64
N MET A 82 10.52 10.35 3.21
CA MET A 82 9.79 10.50 4.47
C MET A 82 9.81 9.18 5.23
N THR A 83 9.95 9.24 6.55
CA THR A 83 9.82 8.09 7.44
C THR A 83 8.35 7.73 7.70
N LEU A 84 8.10 6.56 8.28
CA LEU A 84 6.73 6.12 8.58
C LEU A 84 6.13 6.89 9.77
N SER A 85 6.96 7.31 10.73
CA SER A 85 6.59 8.18 11.83
C SER A 85 6.21 9.58 11.34
N GLU A 86 6.99 10.17 10.43
CA GLU A 86 6.64 11.45 9.80
C GLU A 86 5.34 11.34 8.98
N LEU A 87 5.11 10.21 8.31
CA LEU A 87 3.84 9.94 7.63
C LEU A 87 2.67 9.87 8.62
N ALA A 88 2.83 9.17 9.75
CA ALA A 88 1.79 9.07 10.77
C ALA A 88 1.45 10.45 11.38
N GLU A 89 2.46 11.27 11.65
CA GLU A 89 2.28 12.66 12.06
C GLU A 89 1.58 13.50 10.99
N LEU A 90 1.97 13.36 9.73
CA LEU A 90 1.34 14.07 8.62
C LEU A 90 -0.15 13.71 8.55
N ILE A 91 -0.50 12.43 8.58
CA ILE A 91 -1.89 11.96 8.53
C ILE A 91 -2.70 12.55 9.69
N THR A 92 -2.11 12.63 10.88
CA THR A 92 -2.73 13.29 12.04
C THR A 92 -2.94 14.79 11.79
N LYS A 93 -1.94 15.48 11.25
CA LYS A 93 -2.01 16.92 10.88
C LYS A 93 -3.02 17.19 9.76
N LEU A 94 -3.30 16.23 8.88
CA LEU A 94 -4.31 16.35 7.82
C LEU A 94 -5.73 16.50 8.39
N ASP A 95 -5.99 16.02 9.61
CA ASP A 95 -7.28 16.14 10.31
C ASP A 95 -8.47 15.69 9.43
N CYS A 96 -8.30 14.54 8.77
CA CYS A 96 -9.23 14.02 7.75
C CYS A 96 -9.95 12.72 8.18
N GLY A 97 -9.98 12.44 9.49
CA GLY A 97 -10.62 11.25 10.06
C GLY A 97 -9.84 9.94 9.90
N LEU A 98 -8.62 10.00 9.34
CA LEU A 98 -7.73 8.86 9.28
C LEU A 98 -7.01 8.64 10.62
N ARG A 99 -6.88 7.38 11.03
CA ARG A 99 -6.07 6.96 12.18
C ARG A 99 -4.93 6.06 11.72
N THR A 100 -3.77 6.16 12.34
CA THR A 100 -2.60 5.35 11.98
C THR A 100 -2.06 4.52 13.14
N LYS A 101 -1.46 3.39 12.79
CA LYS A 101 -0.59 2.63 13.67
C LYS A 101 0.66 2.27 12.89
N ALA A 102 1.82 2.70 13.39
CA ALA A 102 3.11 2.46 12.77
C ALA A 102 3.86 1.33 13.49
N LEU A 103 4.60 0.54 12.71
CA LEU A 103 5.66 -0.35 13.14
C LEU A 103 6.91 0.04 12.35
N GLU A 104 7.82 0.77 12.97
CA GLU A 104 9.11 1.11 12.39
C GLU A 104 10.20 0.14 12.83
N HIS A 105 11.17 -0.10 11.94
CA HIS A 105 12.34 -0.94 12.20
C HIS A 105 12.04 -2.38 12.67
N GLY A 106 10.86 -2.91 12.31
CA GLY A 106 10.49 -4.29 12.64
C GLY A 106 11.28 -5.30 11.81
N SER A 107 11.50 -6.49 12.36
CA SER A 107 12.00 -7.62 11.57
C SER A 107 10.99 -8.01 10.47
N HIS A 108 11.47 -8.65 9.41
CA HIS A 108 10.60 -9.11 8.32
C HIS A 108 9.37 -9.90 8.81
N ARG A 109 9.58 -10.79 9.80
CA ARG A 109 8.50 -11.61 10.37
C ARG A 109 7.49 -10.77 11.15
N GLU A 110 7.96 -9.83 11.97
CA GLU A 110 7.07 -8.94 12.73
C GLU A 110 6.25 -8.05 11.81
N VAL A 111 6.85 -7.54 10.74
CA VAL A 111 6.15 -6.69 9.76
C VAL A 111 5.14 -7.51 8.95
N VAL A 112 5.47 -8.73 8.51
CA VAL A 112 4.48 -9.61 7.85
C VAL A 112 3.29 -9.88 8.77
N ALA A 113 3.53 -10.28 10.02
CA ALA A 113 2.47 -10.55 10.99
C ALA A 113 1.63 -9.29 11.31
N PHE A 114 2.26 -8.12 11.34
CA PHE A 114 1.56 -6.84 11.44
C PHE A 114 0.62 -6.65 10.25
N VAL A 115 1.14 -6.75 9.02
CA VAL A 115 0.38 -6.52 7.79
C VAL A 115 -0.82 -7.46 7.68
N GLU A 116 -0.63 -8.76 7.91
CA GLU A 116 -1.72 -9.74 7.85
C GLU A 116 -2.84 -9.43 8.85
N ARG A 117 -2.47 -9.07 10.09
CA ARG A 117 -3.44 -8.72 11.13
C ARG A 117 -4.24 -7.48 10.75
N GLU A 118 -3.58 -6.42 10.28
CA GLU A 118 -4.28 -5.17 9.94
C GLU A 118 -5.14 -5.33 8.66
N LEU A 119 -4.68 -6.10 7.67
CA LEU A 119 -5.50 -6.45 6.49
C LEU A 119 -6.73 -7.29 6.86
N THR A 120 -6.61 -8.21 7.82
CA THR A 120 -7.74 -9.01 8.32
C THR A 120 -8.81 -8.14 8.99
N ARG A 121 -8.38 -7.02 9.58
CA ARG A 121 -9.28 -6.00 10.15
C ARG A 121 -9.89 -5.08 9.08
N GLY A 122 -9.55 -5.28 7.82
CA GLY A 122 -10.01 -4.45 6.71
C GLY A 122 -9.35 -3.09 6.66
N LEU A 123 -8.11 -2.94 7.15
CA LEU A 123 -7.35 -1.70 7.08
C LEU A 123 -6.41 -1.71 5.87
N LEU A 124 -6.08 -0.54 5.33
CA LEU A 124 -5.01 -0.40 4.34
C LEU A 124 -3.65 -0.38 5.04
N VAL A 125 -2.61 -0.89 4.37
CA VAL A 125 -1.27 -0.89 4.95
C VAL A 125 -0.24 -0.39 3.95
N ILE A 126 0.48 0.66 4.30
CA ILE A 126 1.68 1.12 3.59
C ILE A 126 2.87 0.37 4.19
N CYS A 127 3.64 -0.31 3.35
CA CYS A 127 4.79 -1.11 3.77
C CYS A 127 6.09 -0.54 3.20
N CYS A 128 7.15 -0.75 3.94
CA CYS A 128 8.51 -0.49 3.51
C CYS A 128 9.16 -1.81 3.06
N VAL A 129 9.47 -1.90 1.76
CA VAL A 129 10.20 -3.01 1.15
C VAL A 129 11.65 -2.62 0.94
N ARG A 130 12.57 -3.54 1.18
CA ARG A 130 13.99 -3.35 0.90
C ARG A 130 14.56 -4.57 0.19
N ALA A 131 15.17 -4.36 -0.97
CA ALA A 131 15.87 -5.41 -1.69
C ALA A 131 17.04 -5.94 -0.86
N VAL A 132 17.27 -7.25 -0.90
CA VAL A 132 18.43 -7.86 -0.22
C VAL A 132 19.72 -7.34 -0.85
N GLY A 133 20.59 -6.78 -0.02
CA GLY A 133 21.83 -6.15 -0.46
C GLY A 133 21.73 -4.64 -0.69
N ASP A 134 20.52 -4.08 -0.64
CA ASP A 134 20.30 -2.64 -0.77
C ASP A 134 20.20 -1.96 0.62
N ALA A 135 20.64 -0.70 0.67
CA ALA A 135 20.47 0.19 1.81
C ALA A 135 19.15 0.95 1.74
N GLN A 136 18.66 1.23 0.53
CA GLN A 136 17.44 2.02 0.36
C GLN A 136 16.18 1.19 0.57
N THR A 137 15.18 1.86 1.13
CA THR A 137 13.86 1.28 1.40
C THR A 137 12.84 2.01 0.55
N HIS A 138 11.88 1.27 0.01
CA HIS A 138 10.84 1.78 -0.87
C HIS A 138 9.47 1.57 -0.25
N ALA A 139 8.60 2.57 -0.32
CA ALA A 139 7.25 2.47 0.23
C ALA A 139 6.26 1.99 -0.83
N VAL A 140 5.41 1.04 -0.45
CA VAL A 140 4.41 0.42 -1.32
C VAL A 140 3.08 0.28 -0.58
N LEU A 141 1.96 0.31 -1.30
CA LEU A 141 0.65 0.15 -0.70
C LEU A 141 0.15 -1.30 -0.86
N VAL A 142 -0.09 -1.98 0.25
CA VAL A 142 -0.71 -3.30 0.26
C VAL A 142 -2.23 -3.16 0.27
N ILE A 143 -2.88 -3.74 -0.74
CA ILE A 143 -4.32 -3.63 -0.98
C ILE A 143 -5.08 -4.94 -0.78
N GLY A 144 -4.38 -6.03 -0.50
CA GLY A 144 -4.99 -7.34 -0.32
C GLY A 144 -3.99 -8.48 -0.13
N VAL A 145 -4.53 -9.68 0.01
CA VAL A 145 -3.78 -10.93 0.18
C VAL A 145 -4.30 -11.98 -0.78
N GLU A 146 -3.40 -12.68 -1.47
CA GLU A 146 -3.68 -13.93 -2.16
C GLU A 146 -3.20 -15.12 -1.32
N GLY A 147 -4.01 -16.17 -1.32
CA GLY A 147 -3.75 -17.37 -0.55
C GLY A 147 -4.57 -18.56 -1.01
N CYS A 148 -4.43 -19.67 -0.30
CA CYS A 148 -5.22 -20.87 -0.52
C CYS A 148 -6.39 -20.91 0.47
N GLN A 149 -7.59 -21.10 -0.03
CA GLN A 149 -8.77 -21.41 0.79
C GLN A 149 -8.97 -22.93 0.83
N THR A 150 -8.93 -23.51 2.03
CA THR A 150 -9.28 -24.91 2.28
C THR A 150 -10.41 -24.95 3.30
N SER A 151 -11.60 -25.38 2.86
CA SER A 151 -12.81 -25.33 3.69
C SER A 151 -13.04 -23.92 4.26
N ARG A 152 -12.94 -23.72 5.58
CA ARG A 152 -13.11 -22.42 6.24
C ARG A 152 -11.81 -21.67 6.53
N GLN A 153 -10.65 -22.29 6.28
CA GLN A 153 -9.36 -21.69 6.56
C GLN A 153 -8.79 -21.01 5.33
N PHE A 154 -8.31 -19.78 5.53
CA PHE A 154 -7.55 -19.03 4.52
C PHE A 154 -6.10 -18.99 4.95
N ASP A 155 -5.22 -19.48 4.08
CA ASP A 155 -3.78 -19.47 4.25
C ASP A 155 -3.20 -18.42 3.30
N GLY A 156 -2.96 -17.22 3.84
CA GLY A 156 -2.38 -16.08 3.12
C GLY A 156 -0.91 -16.34 2.79
N ARG A 157 -0.51 -16.10 1.54
CA ARG A 157 0.87 -16.38 1.08
C ARG A 157 1.52 -15.25 0.32
N THR A 158 0.70 -14.33 -0.19
CA THR A 158 1.17 -13.29 -1.10
C THR A 158 0.44 -11.98 -0.84
N LEU A 159 1.18 -10.90 -0.64
CA LEU A 159 0.61 -9.57 -0.58
C LEU A 159 0.37 -9.05 -2.01
N LEU A 160 -0.78 -8.43 -2.22
CA LEU A 160 -1.17 -7.76 -3.46
C LEU A 160 -0.87 -6.27 -3.30
N ILE A 161 -0.02 -5.72 -4.17
CA ILE A 161 0.66 -4.45 -3.93
C ILE A 161 0.43 -3.46 -5.08
N LEU A 162 0.22 -2.19 -4.71
CA LEU A 162 0.37 -1.03 -5.57
C LEU A 162 1.72 -0.39 -5.29
N ASP A 163 2.65 -0.64 -6.20
CA ASP A 163 3.99 -0.11 -6.19
C ASP A 163 4.00 1.22 -6.98
N PRO A 164 4.32 2.36 -6.35
CA PRO A 164 4.39 3.64 -7.06
C PRO A 164 5.55 3.73 -8.04
N ALA A 165 6.63 2.94 -7.89
CA ALA A 165 7.78 2.93 -8.81
C ALA A 165 7.49 2.19 -10.13
N GLU A 166 6.46 1.33 -10.13
CA GLU A 166 6.02 0.60 -11.32
C GLU A 166 4.90 1.35 -12.04
N GLY A 167 4.69 1.03 -13.33
CA GLY A 167 3.52 1.49 -14.07
C GLY A 167 2.20 1.04 -13.44
N PRO A 168 1.06 1.63 -13.84
CA PRO A 168 -0.23 1.22 -13.33
C PRO A 168 -0.49 -0.28 -13.60
N PRO A 169 -1.31 -0.95 -12.78
CA PRO A 169 -1.73 -2.33 -13.07
C PRO A 169 -2.23 -2.45 -14.52
N THR A 170 -1.79 -3.49 -15.22
CA THR A 170 -2.25 -3.77 -16.58
C THR A 170 -3.75 -4.03 -16.62
N ALA A 171 -4.35 -3.98 -17.81
CA ALA A 171 -5.80 -4.17 -17.96
C ALA A 171 -6.26 -5.49 -17.28
N MET A 172 -7.28 -5.40 -16.42
CA MET A 172 -7.80 -6.50 -15.59
C MET A 172 -6.85 -7.05 -14.51
N ALA A 173 -5.63 -6.53 -14.38
CA ALA A 173 -4.75 -6.87 -13.27
C ALA A 173 -5.18 -6.16 -11.99
N THR A 174 -5.10 -6.89 -10.88
CA THR A 174 -5.56 -6.42 -9.57
C THR A 174 -4.48 -5.70 -8.76
N CYS A 175 -3.24 -5.71 -9.24
CA CYS A 175 -2.05 -5.13 -8.62
C CYS A 175 -0.94 -5.03 -9.68
N ASN A 176 0.07 -4.20 -9.45
CA ASN A 176 1.27 -4.10 -10.31
C ASN A 176 2.51 -4.75 -9.67
N ALA A 177 2.42 -5.13 -8.40
CA ALA A 177 3.44 -5.91 -7.71
C ALA A 177 2.84 -6.96 -6.77
N ARG A 178 3.63 -7.99 -6.48
CA ARG A 178 3.27 -9.11 -5.59
C ARG A 178 4.46 -9.45 -4.69
N LEU A 179 4.21 -9.67 -3.41
CA LEU A 179 5.23 -10.09 -2.45
C LEU A 179 4.84 -11.45 -1.87
N HIS A 180 5.55 -12.50 -2.26
CA HIS A 180 5.38 -13.86 -1.77
C HIS A 180 6.21 -14.06 -0.50
N TYR A 181 5.54 -14.18 0.66
CA TYR A 181 6.18 -14.25 1.98
C TYR A 181 6.01 -15.60 2.69
N ALA A 182 5.31 -16.57 2.11
CA ALA A 182 5.15 -17.90 2.71
C ALA A 182 5.66 -19.01 1.79
N GLY A 183 6.36 -19.99 2.36
CA GLY A 183 6.81 -21.19 1.66
C GLY A 183 5.66 -22.16 1.37
N ARG A 184 5.81 -23.03 0.36
CA ARG A 184 4.75 -23.97 -0.03
C ARG A 184 4.43 -25.06 1.03
N HIS A 185 5.35 -25.36 1.96
CA HIS A 185 5.32 -26.61 2.74
C HIS A 185 5.70 -26.53 4.22
N SER A 186 6.32 -25.46 4.72
CA SER A 186 6.54 -25.28 6.16
C SER A 186 5.77 -24.04 6.61
N GLY A 187 5.05 -24.13 7.72
CA GLY A 187 4.40 -22.97 8.35
C GLY A 187 5.39 -21.92 8.89
N GLU A 188 6.65 -21.95 8.45
CA GLU A 188 7.69 -21.01 8.83
C GLU A 188 7.84 -19.94 7.76
N LEU A 189 7.83 -18.68 8.19
CA LEU A 189 8.14 -17.55 7.33
C LEU A 189 9.61 -17.63 6.90
N PRO A 190 9.89 -17.67 5.57
CA PRO A 190 11.24 -17.59 5.05
C PRO A 190 11.92 -16.30 5.50
N ARG A 191 13.25 -16.31 5.53
CA ARG A 191 14.05 -15.13 5.90
C ARG A 191 13.83 -13.94 4.96
N TYR A 192 13.56 -14.23 3.70
CA TYR A 192 13.33 -13.25 2.64
C TYR A 192 12.05 -13.61 1.89
N ALA A 193 11.31 -12.58 1.49
CA ALA A 193 10.19 -12.71 0.58
C ALA A 193 10.67 -12.56 -0.88
N LYS A 194 9.89 -13.08 -1.82
CA LYS A 194 10.08 -12.82 -3.25
C LYS A 194 9.15 -11.69 -3.68
N TYR A 195 9.72 -10.57 -4.12
CA TYR A 195 8.99 -9.47 -4.72
C TYR A 195 9.01 -9.60 -6.24
N ALA A 196 7.83 -9.55 -6.86
CA ALA A 196 7.66 -9.68 -8.29
C ALA A 196 6.86 -8.49 -8.82
N THR A 197 7.39 -7.83 -9.84
CA THR A 197 6.73 -6.80 -10.65
C THR A 197 6.64 -7.29 -12.09
N ALA A 198 6.08 -6.48 -13.00
CA ALA A 198 6.10 -6.81 -14.42
C ALA A 198 7.52 -6.84 -15.00
N SER A 199 8.45 -6.08 -14.40
CA SER A 199 9.80 -5.87 -14.94
C SER A 199 10.86 -6.75 -14.28
N ALA A 200 10.67 -7.15 -13.02
CA ALA A 200 11.70 -7.86 -12.26
C ALA A 200 11.14 -8.80 -11.18
N THR A 201 11.99 -9.71 -10.73
CA THR A 201 11.76 -10.49 -9.51
C THR A 201 13.03 -10.51 -8.68
N TYR A 202 12.92 -10.18 -7.39
CA TYR A 202 14.06 -10.10 -6.49
C TYR A 202 13.68 -10.45 -5.05
N SER A 203 14.69 -10.75 -4.23
CA SER A 203 14.50 -11.05 -2.81
C SER A 203 14.41 -9.76 -2.00
N VAL A 204 13.44 -9.67 -1.10
CA VAL A 204 13.21 -8.49 -0.25
C VAL A 204 13.01 -8.87 1.21
N VAL A 205 13.15 -7.86 2.07
CA VAL A 205 12.62 -7.85 3.43
C VAL A 205 11.61 -6.73 3.59
N LEU A 206 10.65 -6.94 4.47
CA LEU A 206 9.84 -5.86 5.04
C LEU A 206 10.51 -5.36 6.31
N ASN A 207 10.65 -4.06 6.48
CA ASN A 207 11.30 -3.45 7.65
C ASN A 207 10.47 -2.35 8.34
N GLY A 208 9.27 -2.07 7.82
CA GLY A 208 8.32 -1.20 8.48
C GLY A 208 6.96 -1.24 7.80
N ALA A 209 5.92 -0.83 8.54
CA ALA A 209 4.57 -0.68 8.01
C ALA A 209 3.77 0.37 8.79
N VAL A 210 2.82 1.00 8.12
CA VAL A 210 1.79 1.87 8.72
C VAL A 210 0.43 1.38 8.25
N SER A 211 -0.41 0.94 9.19
CA SER A 211 -1.81 0.72 8.89
C SER A 211 -2.59 2.02 8.98
N VAL A 212 -3.50 2.21 8.05
CA VAL A 212 -4.41 3.36 8.01
C VAL A 212 -5.84 2.85 8.18
N ASP A 213 -6.46 3.33 9.24
CA ASP A 213 -7.86 3.11 9.55
C ASP A 213 -8.67 4.35 9.19
N PHE A 214 -9.87 4.11 8.69
CA PHE A 214 -10.84 5.14 8.42
C PHE A 214 -12.23 4.57 8.63
N ASP A 215 -12.97 5.21 9.52
CA ASP A 215 -14.40 5.03 9.59
C ASP A 215 -14.93 5.52 8.23
N GLY A 216 -15.57 4.63 7.45
CA GLY A 216 -16.02 4.97 6.11
C GLY A 216 -16.79 6.30 6.12
N PRO A 217 -16.41 7.32 5.33
CA PRO A 217 -16.96 8.66 5.47
C PRO A 217 -18.48 8.71 5.42
N THR A 218 -19.05 9.36 6.42
CA THR A 218 -20.38 9.97 6.38
C THR A 218 -20.38 11.08 5.32
N LYS A 219 -20.69 10.70 4.08
CA LYS A 219 -20.82 11.53 2.86
C LYS A 219 -19.54 12.23 2.36
N PRO A 220 -19.24 12.14 1.06
CA PRO A 220 -18.31 13.07 0.41
C PRO A 220 -18.94 14.48 0.31
N PRO A 221 -18.14 15.57 0.31
CA PRO A 221 -18.63 16.92 0.02
C PRO A 221 -19.13 17.06 -1.43
#